data_AF-A0A6I2IUQ7-F1
#
_entry.id   AF-A0A6I2IUQ7-F1
#
_cell.length_a   1.000
_cell.length_b   1.000
_cell.length_c   1.000
_cell.angle_alpha   90.00
_cell.angle_beta   90.00
_cell.angle_gamma   90.00
#
_symmetry.space_group_name_H-M   'P 1'
#
loop_
_entity.id
_entity.type
_entity.pdbx_description
1 polymer ?
#
loop_
_entity_poly.entity_id
_entity_poly.type
_entity_poly.pdbx_seq_one_letter_code
_entity_poly.pdbx_strand_id
1 'polypeptide(L)'
;MTHSMTPFKLQVSKGALPTVEIDMDMLDKAGLTLDDFVGPVLSALARCSPHPSCTIYLYMTNSVNFMRHCWSAFLIIDGKEEVLNAFGDAIRYKKESESRFSDEIPASQGTPLYHLQDGTAWVMEDGEWKPIESDEQLIEYDYEEEEEESEEETDAAPATRTNSKSRQRAARNDARVGGIKKTIETLFGLPEGSVALIGPDGRALRADAFIRTLRARWDYND
;
A
#
# COMPACT_ATOMS: atom_id res chain seq x y z
N MET A 1 -3.54 12.62 27.15
CA MET A 1 -2.87 13.67 26.36
C MET A 1 -3.84 14.08 25.28
N THR A 2 -4.31 15.32 25.27
CA THR A 2 -5.22 15.82 24.25
C THR A 2 -4.43 15.96 22.94
N HIS A 3 -4.68 15.07 21.97
CA HIS A 3 -4.16 15.26 20.63
C HIS A 3 -4.77 16.56 20.08
N SER A 4 -3.95 17.60 19.96
CA SER A 4 -4.33 18.82 19.26
C SER A 4 -4.41 18.47 17.77
N MET A 5 -5.61 18.19 17.25
CA MET A 5 -5.81 18.08 15.81
C MET A 5 -5.46 19.44 15.20
N THR A 6 -4.56 19.44 14.21
CA THR A 6 -4.24 20.67 13.48
C THR A 6 -5.41 20.99 12.54
N PRO A 7 -5.69 22.28 12.28
CA PRO A 7 -6.75 22.65 11.34
C PRO A 7 -6.42 22.09 9.96
N PHE A 8 -7.42 21.53 9.27
CA PHE A 8 -7.27 21.03 7.91
C PHE A 8 -6.70 22.13 7.00
N LYS A 9 -5.51 21.90 6.42
CA LYS A 9 -4.78 22.94 5.70
C LYS A 9 -4.03 22.35 4.51
N LEU A 10 -4.56 22.62 3.32
CA LEU A 10 -3.87 22.32 2.07
C LEU A 10 -2.52 23.02 2.01
N GLN A 11 -1.52 22.31 1.50
CA GLN A 11 -0.23 22.88 1.13
C GLN A 11 -0.38 23.59 -0.21
N VAL A 12 0.24 24.77 -0.34
CA VAL A 12 0.17 25.61 -1.54
C VAL A 12 1.54 26.25 -1.77
N SER A 13 2.51 25.42 -2.11
CA SER A 13 3.86 25.82 -2.47
C SER A 13 3.87 26.50 -3.84
N LYS A 14 4.81 27.41 -4.02
CA LYS A 14 5.04 28.11 -5.29
C LYS A 14 6.12 27.38 -6.09
N GLY A 15 6.00 27.41 -7.41
CA GLY A 15 6.99 26.83 -8.31
C GLY A 15 6.57 25.47 -8.85
N ALA A 16 7.46 24.88 -9.66
CA ALA A 16 7.30 23.51 -10.12
C ALA A 16 7.60 22.55 -8.96
N LEU A 17 6.81 21.48 -8.86
CA LEU A 17 6.92 20.48 -7.80
C LEU A 17 7.11 19.10 -8.43
N PRO A 18 7.83 18.19 -7.77
CA PRO A 18 8.08 16.86 -8.29
C PRO A 18 6.78 16.07 -8.45
N THR A 19 6.77 15.20 -9.46
CA THR A 19 5.58 14.40 -9.78
C THR A 19 5.88 12.92 -9.78
N VAL A 20 4.84 12.15 -9.49
CA VAL A 20 4.79 10.72 -9.82
C VAL A 20 3.78 10.53 -10.94
N GLU A 21 4.24 10.00 -12.06
CA GLU A 21 3.44 9.74 -13.25
C GLU A 21 2.96 8.28 -13.24
N ILE A 22 1.69 8.07 -13.57
CA ILE A 22 1.01 6.78 -13.59
C ILE A 22 0.34 6.60 -14.96
N ASP A 23 0.51 5.42 -15.54
CA ASP A 23 -0.10 5.03 -16.82
C ASP A 23 -1.58 4.63 -16.65
N MET A 24 -2.48 5.55 -17.00
CA MET A 24 -3.92 5.34 -16.80
C MET A 24 -4.49 4.27 -17.74
N ASP A 25 -3.94 4.12 -18.95
CA ASP A 25 -4.39 3.08 -19.88
C ASP A 25 -4.17 1.67 -19.32
N MET A 26 -3.14 1.45 -18.49
CA MET A 26 -2.93 0.18 -17.80
C MET A 26 -3.88 -0.03 -16.64
N LEU A 27 -4.14 1.00 -15.83
CA LEU A 27 -5.15 0.93 -14.77
C LEU A 27 -6.53 0.60 -15.33
N ASP A 28 -6.93 1.28 -16.41
CA ASP A 28 -8.20 1.04 -17.09
C ASP A 28 -8.30 -0.41 -17.59
N LYS A 29 -7.22 -0.96 -18.15
CA LYS A 29 -7.17 -2.38 -18.58
C LYS A 29 -7.22 -3.35 -17.40
N ALA A 30 -6.70 -2.97 -16.25
CA ALA A 30 -6.80 -3.74 -15.01
C ALA A 30 -8.19 -3.61 -14.36
N GLY A 31 -9.05 -2.72 -14.85
CA GLY A 31 -10.37 -2.45 -14.28
C GLY A 31 -10.30 -1.72 -12.93
N LEU A 32 -9.24 -0.97 -12.69
CA LEU A 32 -9.02 -0.22 -11.44
C LEU A 32 -9.11 1.28 -11.70
N THR A 33 -9.69 2.00 -10.75
CA THR A 33 -9.62 3.47 -10.73
C THR A 33 -8.27 3.95 -10.19
N LEU A 34 -8.01 5.25 -10.35
CA LEU A 34 -6.84 5.87 -9.70
C LEU A 34 -6.90 5.72 -8.19
N ASP A 35 -8.09 5.90 -7.59
CA ASP A 35 -8.31 5.83 -6.15
C ASP A 35 -8.07 4.41 -5.61
N ASP A 36 -8.55 3.37 -6.29
CA ASP A 36 -8.25 1.96 -5.96
C ASP A 36 -6.73 1.69 -5.98
N PHE A 37 -6.03 2.35 -6.90
CA PHE A 37 -4.61 2.15 -7.09
C PHE A 37 -3.76 2.87 -6.03
N VAL A 38 -4.04 4.13 -5.74
CA VAL A 38 -3.20 4.97 -4.87
C VAL A 38 -3.73 5.09 -3.45
N GLY A 39 -5.05 5.01 -3.25
CA GLY A 39 -5.72 5.19 -1.96
C GLY A 39 -5.13 4.34 -0.83
N PRO A 40 -4.96 3.02 -1.00
CA PRO A 40 -4.37 2.17 0.04
C PRO A 40 -2.94 2.61 0.43
N VAL A 41 -2.15 3.07 -0.54
CA VAL A 41 -0.79 3.56 -0.29
C VAL A 41 -0.82 4.88 0.47
N LEU A 42 -1.68 5.82 0.07
CA LEU A 42 -1.84 7.12 0.74
C LEU A 42 -2.33 6.96 2.17
N SER A 43 -3.31 6.08 2.40
CA SER A 43 -3.82 5.74 3.73
C SER A 43 -2.73 5.14 4.62
N ALA A 44 -1.91 4.23 4.10
CA ALA A 44 -0.78 3.67 4.84
C ALA A 44 0.31 4.72 5.15
N LEU A 45 0.60 5.62 4.21
CA LEU A 45 1.56 6.70 4.40
C LEU A 45 1.11 7.70 5.45
N ALA A 46 -0.16 8.12 5.43
CA ALA A 46 -0.71 9.06 6.41
C ALA A 46 -0.54 8.55 7.85
N ARG A 47 -0.69 7.24 8.08
CA ARG A 47 -0.53 6.61 9.41
C ARG A 47 0.93 6.47 9.88
N CYS A 48 1.92 6.72 9.02
CA CYS A 48 3.32 6.65 9.42
C CYS A 48 3.67 7.78 10.39
N SER A 49 4.51 7.49 11.39
CA SER A 49 5.01 8.48 12.35
C SER A 49 6.43 8.92 11.99
N PRO A 50 6.74 10.23 11.98
CA PRO A 50 5.81 11.34 12.21
C PRO A 50 4.78 11.47 11.09
N HIS A 51 3.52 11.81 11.43
CA HIS A 51 2.43 11.94 10.47
C HIS A 51 2.80 12.93 9.36
N PRO A 52 2.84 12.50 8.09
CA PRO A 52 3.13 13.41 7.00
C PRO A 52 1.99 14.41 6.85
N SER A 53 2.35 15.61 6.40
CA SER A 53 1.41 16.57 5.83
C SER A 53 1.83 16.84 4.40
N CYS A 54 0.93 16.63 3.45
CA CYS A 54 1.13 16.97 2.03
C CYS A 54 -0.20 17.14 1.29
N THR A 55 -0.19 17.90 0.21
CA THR A 55 -1.31 17.97 -0.75
C THR A 55 -0.83 17.42 -2.09
N ILE A 56 -1.61 16.54 -2.68
CA ILE A 56 -1.31 15.94 -3.97
C ILE A 56 -2.31 16.47 -4.99
N TYR A 57 -1.80 17.08 -6.04
CA TYR A 57 -2.60 17.60 -7.14
C TYR A 57 -2.56 16.63 -8.32
N LEU A 58 -3.70 16.47 -8.99
CA LEU A 58 -3.82 15.69 -10.20
C LEU A 58 -3.70 16.60 -11.42
N TYR A 59 -2.80 16.25 -12.33
CA TYR A 59 -2.75 16.78 -13.69
C TYR A 59 -2.78 15.60 -14.67
N MET A 60 -3.75 15.57 -15.60
CA MET A 60 -3.87 14.48 -16.58
C MET A 60 -3.61 14.98 -17.99
N THR A 61 -2.83 14.22 -18.76
CA THR A 61 -2.56 14.54 -20.17
C THR A 61 -2.07 13.30 -20.94
N ASN A 62 -1.98 13.42 -22.26
CA ASN A 62 -1.31 12.42 -23.09
C ASN A 62 0.20 12.44 -22.83
N SER A 63 0.80 11.26 -22.70
CA SER A 63 2.23 11.07 -22.45
C SER A 63 2.84 10.05 -23.40
N VAL A 64 4.16 10.16 -23.58
CA VAL A 64 5.01 9.18 -24.27
C VAL A 64 6.12 8.64 -23.35
N ASN A 65 6.08 8.97 -22.06
CA ASN A 65 7.15 8.70 -21.10
C ASN A 65 7.33 7.21 -20.77
N PHE A 66 6.33 6.39 -21.05
CA PHE A 66 6.38 4.92 -20.94
C PHE A 66 6.79 4.24 -22.25
N MET A 67 7.50 4.97 -23.14
CA MET A 67 7.92 4.49 -24.48
C MET A 67 6.75 4.12 -25.40
N ARG A 68 5.54 4.60 -25.09
CA ARG A 68 4.31 4.47 -25.87
C ARG A 68 3.38 5.63 -25.58
N HIS A 69 2.48 5.93 -26.51
CA HIS A 69 1.37 6.84 -26.24
C HIS A 69 0.46 6.24 -25.18
N CYS A 70 0.08 7.05 -24.20
CA CYS A 70 -0.86 6.68 -23.15
C CYS A 70 -1.53 7.93 -22.57
N TRP A 71 -2.68 7.73 -21.93
CA TRP A 71 -3.20 8.70 -20.98
C TRP A 71 -2.44 8.56 -19.65
N SER A 72 -2.00 9.67 -19.07
CA SER A 72 -1.23 9.65 -17.83
C SER A 72 -1.79 10.60 -16.79
N ALA A 73 -1.71 10.16 -15.54
CA ALA A 73 -1.93 10.98 -14.36
C ALA A 73 -0.58 11.39 -13.78
N PHE A 74 -0.33 12.68 -13.68
CA PHE A 74 0.79 13.27 -12.95
C PHE A 74 0.29 13.71 -11.58
N LEU A 75 0.74 12.99 -10.55
CA LEU A 75 0.49 13.32 -9.15
C LEU A 75 1.58 14.28 -8.67
N ILE A 76 1.25 15.56 -8.59
CA ILE A 76 2.13 16.65 -8.16
C ILE A 76 2.13 16.68 -6.64
N ILE A 77 3.28 16.42 -6.02
CA ILE A 77 3.37 16.24 -4.56
C ILE A 77 3.91 17.51 -3.93
N ASP A 78 3.00 18.26 -3.30
CA ASP A 78 3.35 19.37 -2.41
C ASP A 78 3.51 18.83 -0.99
N GLY A 79 4.75 18.52 -0.64
CA GLY A 79 5.11 17.86 0.61
C GLY A 79 6.61 17.71 0.76
N LYS A 80 7.04 17.04 1.83
CA LYS A 80 8.46 16.73 2.01
C LYS A 80 8.90 15.63 1.03
N GLU A 81 10.18 15.67 0.66
CA GLU A 81 10.79 14.73 -0.28
C GLU A 81 10.64 13.26 0.17
N GLU A 82 10.64 12.99 1.48
CA GLU A 82 10.45 11.64 2.00
C GLU A 82 9.07 11.07 1.68
N VAL A 83 8.04 11.93 1.58
CA VAL A 83 6.67 11.51 1.21
C VAL A 83 6.62 11.16 -0.27
N LEU A 84 7.23 12.00 -1.12
CA LEU A 84 7.37 11.72 -2.57
C LEU A 84 8.04 10.37 -2.80
N ASN A 85 9.21 10.16 -2.17
CA ASN A 85 9.99 8.94 -2.35
C ASN A 85 9.23 7.72 -1.84
N ALA A 86 8.66 7.79 -0.64
CA ALA A 86 7.91 6.66 -0.06
C ALA A 86 6.65 6.33 -0.88
N PHE A 87 5.94 7.34 -1.40
CA PHE A 87 4.80 7.13 -2.29
C PHE A 87 5.21 6.53 -3.63
N GLY A 88 6.17 7.15 -4.31
CA GLY A 88 6.67 6.70 -5.60
C GLY A 88 7.22 5.27 -5.55
N ASP A 89 8.01 4.94 -4.52
CA ASP A 89 8.54 3.59 -4.33
C ASP A 89 7.42 2.58 -4.08
N ALA A 90 6.43 2.90 -3.25
CA ALA A 90 5.33 1.99 -2.94
C ALA A 90 4.47 1.66 -4.17
N ILE A 91 4.14 2.66 -5.00
CA ILE A 91 3.33 2.40 -6.19
C ILE A 91 4.11 1.73 -7.32
N ARG A 92 5.43 1.94 -7.41
CA ARG A 92 6.28 1.37 -8.47
C ARG A 92 6.32 -0.16 -8.48
N TYR A 93 6.02 -0.80 -7.35
CA TYR A 93 5.97 -2.26 -7.25
C TYR A 93 4.60 -2.86 -7.59
N LYS A 94 3.57 -2.04 -7.78
CA LYS A 94 2.23 -2.49 -8.17
C LYS A 94 2.23 -2.87 -9.65
N LYS A 95 1.73 -4.05 -9.98
CA LYS A 95 1.79 -4.62 -11.34
C LYS A 95 0.65 -4.16 -12.24
N GLU A 96 -0.36 -3.54 -11.63
CA GLU A 96 -1.59 -3.10 -12.26
C GLU A 96 -1.37 -1.85 -13.13
N SER A 97 -0.27 -1.12 -12.92
CA SER A 97 0.16 0.00 -13.77
C SER A 97 1.67 0.17 -13.76
N GLU A 98 2.19 0.77 -14.82
CA GLU A 98 3.52 1.38 -14.78
C GLU A 98 3.45 2.73 -14.05
N SER A 99 4.51 3.06 -13.32
CA SER A 99 4.69 4.36 -12.70
C SER A 99 6.16 4.79 -12.69
N ARG A 100 6.39 6.10 -12.59
CA ARG A 100 7.74 6.68 -12.53
C ARG A 100 7.75 8.02 -11.80
N PHE A 101 8.91 8.41 -11.28
CA PHE A 101 9.20 9.81 -11.02
C PHE A 101 9.30 10.55 -12.37
N SER A 102 8.68 11.71 -12.46
CA SER A 102 8.57 12.48 -13.70
C SER A 102 8.90 13.95 -13.50
N ASP A 103 8.69 14.75 -14.55
CA ASP A 103 9.05 16.16 -14.59
C ASP A 103 8.37 16.96 -13.47
N GLU A 104 8.97 18.08 -13.10
CA GLU A 104 8.37 19.00 -12.15
C GLU A 104 7.24 19.81 -12.82
N ILE A 105 6.07 19.83 -12.20
CA ILE A 105 4.89 20.53 -12.71
C ILE A 105 4.41 21.52 -11.64
N PRO A 106 4.09 22.78 -12.00
CA PRO A 106 3.49 23.71 -11.05
C PRO A 106 2.13 23.20 -10.55
N ALA A 107 1.91 23.25 -9.22
CA ALA A 107 0.63 22.86 -8.62
C ALA A 107 -0.58 23.57 -9.23
N SER A 108 -0.39 24.80 -9.75
CA SER A 108 -1.43 25.57 -10.45
C SER A 108 -1.94 24.94 -11.74
N GLN A 109 -1.24 23.95 -12.30
CA GLN A 109 -1.71 23.19 -13.47
C GLN A 109 -2.57 21.99 -13.07
N GLY A 110 -2.49 21.54 -11.82
CA GLY A 110 -3.28 20.43 -11.31
C GLY A 110 -4.46 20.89 -10.47
N THR A 111 -5.37 19.96 -10.21
CA THR A 111 -6.46 20.12 -9.24
C THR A 111 -6.12 19.37 -7.96
N PRO A 112 -6.30 19.94 -6.76
CA PRO A 112 -6.05 19.22 -5.52
C PRO A 112 -6.97 18.00 -5.45
N LEU A 113 -6.39 16.82 -5.28
CA LEU A 113 -7.11 15.55 -5.29
C LEU A 113 -6.94 14.78 -3.99
N TYR A 114 -5.73 14.72 -3.45
CA TYR A 114 -5.48 14.05 -2.17
C TYR A 114 -4.83 14.99 -1.16
N HIS A 115 -5.06 14.71 0.13
CA HIS A 115 -4.40 15.41 1.22
C HIS A 115 -4.08 14.45 2.36
N LEU A 116 -2.87 14.55 2.90
CA LEU A 116 -2.45 13.78 4.07
C LEU A 116 -2.27 14.78 5.21
N GLN A 117 -2.89 14.51 6.35
CA GLN A 117 -2.71 15.31 7.56
C GLN A 117 -3.12 14.52 8.79
N ASP A 118 -2.35 14.63 9.88
CA ASP A 118 -2.70 14.11 11.20
C ASP A 118 -3.14 12.63 11.21
N GLY A 119 -2.43 11.78 10.47
CA GLY A 119 -2.72 10.34 10.44
C GLY A 119 -3.78 9.92 9.42
N THR A 120 -4.42 10.87 8.75
CA THR A 120 -5.56 10.62 7.84
C THR A 120 -5.20 11.01 6.42
N ALA A 121 -5.57 10.16 5.46
CA ALA A 121 -5.55 10.49 4.04
C ALA A 121 -6.97 10.89 3.63
N TRP A 122 -7.06 11.89 2.77
CA TRP A 122 -8.31 12.47 2.29
C TRP A 122 -8.30 12.48 0.77
N VAL A 123 -9.46 12.29 0.16
CA VAL A 123 -9.72 12.42 -1.28
C VAL A 123 -10.77 13.50 -1.51
N MET A 124 -10.62 14.29 -2.58
CA MET A 124 -11.61 15.26 -3.02
C MET A 124 -12.61 14.56 -3.95
N GLU A 125 -13.85 14.40 -3.50
CA GLU A 125 -14.94 13.80 -4.26
C GLU A 125 -16.15 14.74 -4.23
N ASP A 126 -16.75 15.00 -5.39
CA ASP A 126 -17.95 15.85 -5.51
C ASP A 126 -17.83 17.24 -4.84
N GLY A 127 -16.60 17.76 -4.75
CA GLY A 127 -16.31 19.06 -4.13
C GLY A 127 -16.14 19.02 -2.60
N GLU A 128 -16.16 17.84 -2.01
CA GLU A 128 -15.96 17.62 -0.57
C GLU A 128 -14.74 16.74 -0.30
N TRP A 129 -14.02 17.03 0.78
CA TRP A 129 -12.92 16.19 1.25
C TRP A 129 -13.49 15.06 2.10
N LYS A 130 -13.31 13.83 1.64
CA LYS A 130 -13.70 12.61 2.38
C LYS A 130 -12.46 11.85 2.82
N PRO A 131 -12.46 11.24 4.02
CA PRO A 131 -11.37 10.36 4.41
C PRO A 131 -11.31 9.17 3.45
N ILE A 132 -10.11 8.78 3.04
CA ILE A 132 -9.92 7.52 2.31
C ILE A 132 -10.04 6.40 3.32
N GLU A 133 -11.16 5.68 3.26
CA GLU A 133 -11.38 4.50 4.07
C GLU A 133 -10.30 3.47 3.73
N SER A 134 -9.60 2.96 4.75
CA SER A 134 -8.76 1.78 4.55
C SER A 134 -9.63 0.54 4.59
N ASP A 135 -9.24 -0.54 3.91
CA ASP A 135 -9.88 -1.86 4.05
C ASP A 135 -10.03 -2.33 5.52
N GLU A 136 -9.24 -1.78 6.46
CA GLU A 136 -9.39 -1.98 7.91
C GLU A 136 -10.68 -1.38 8.51
N GLN A 137 -11.38 -0.48 7.81
CA GLN A 137 -12.60 0.23 8.23
C GLN A 137 -13.87 -0.29 7.54
N LEU A 138 -13.77 -0.96 6.38
CA LEU A 138 -14.89 -1.61 5.69
C LEU A 138 -15.36 -2.91 6.36
N ILE A 139 -14.76 -3.29 7.49
CA ILE A 139 -15.22 -4.39 8.35
C ILE A 139 -16.16 -3.83 9.43
N GLU A 140 -17.15 -3.04 9.02
CA GLU A 140 -18.25 -2.59 9.88
C GLU A 140 -19.57 -3.14 9.29
N TYR A 141 -19.88 -4.36 9.72
CA TYR A 141 -21.17 -5.08 9.68
C TYR A 141 -22.24 -4.64 8.67
N ASP A 142 -22.44 -5.45 7.63
CA ASP A 142 -23.78 -5.76 7.14
C ASP A 142 -24.00 -7.28 7.30
N TYR A 143 -24.40 -7.67 8.51
CA TYR A 143 -25.00 -8.97 8.77
C TYR A 143 -26.50 -8.79 8.49
N GLU A 144 -26.94 -9.11 7.28
CA GLU A 144 -28.33 -9.54 7.10
C GLU A 144 -28.44 -10.93 7.77
N GLU A 145 -29.11 -10.99 8.92
CA GLU A 145 -29.46 -12.25 9.60
C GLU A 145 -30.34 -13.09 8.66
N GLU A 146 -29.76 -14.09 8.00
CA GLU A 146 -30.51 -15.27 7.59
C GLU A 146 -30.53 -16.25 8.77
N GLU A 147 -31.70 -16.37 9.39
CA GLU A 147 -32.01 -17.40 10.38
C GLU A 147 -31.85 -18.80 9.75
N GLU A 148 -30.83 -19.56 10.14
CA GLU A 148 -30.87 -21.02 10.07
C GLU A 148 -30.46 -21.65 11.41
N GLU A 149 -31.41 -22.36 12.00
CA GLU A 149 -31.21 -23.29 13.12
C GLU A 149 -30.22 -24.40 12.75
N SER A 150 -29.17 -24.61 13.55
CA SER A 150 -28.92 -25.89 14.25
C SER A 150 -27.56 -25.96 14.97
N GLU A 151 -27.66 -26.13 16.29
CA GLU A 151 -26.85 -26.86 17.28
C GLU A 151 -25.46 -27.44 16.91
N GLU A 152 -24.41 -26.93 17.58
CA GLU A 152 -23.51 -27.61 18.55
C GLU A 152 -22.03 -27.10 18.51
N GLU A 153 -21.76 -26.24 19.50
CA GLU A 153 -20.55 -26.05 20.32
C GLU A 153 -19.23 -26.76 19.91
N THR A 154 -18.25 -25.97 19.43
CA THR A 154 -16.84 -26.14 19.86
C THR A 154 -16.11 -24.79 19.93
N ASP A 155 -15.56 -24.55 21.12
CA ASP A 155 -14.74 -23.45 21.59
C ASP A 155 -13.43 -23.27 20.79
N ALA A 156 -13.21 -22.08 20.21
CA ALA A 156 -11.90 -21.44 20.05
C ALA A 156 -12.01 -20.11 19.30
N ALA A 157 -12.06 -19.00 20.04
CA ALA A 157 -11.75 -17.68 19.50
C ALA A 157 -10.27 -17.60 19.09
N PRO A 158 -9.93 -16.87 18.02
CA PRO A 158 -8.66 -16.17 18.00
C PRO A 158 -8.86 -14.68 17.76
N ALA A 159 -8.73 -13.94 18.87
CA ALA A 159 -7.89 -12.76 19.00
C ALA A 159 -7.76 -11.86 17.77
N THR A 160 -8.57 -10.79 17.77
CA THR A 160 -8.17 -9.47 17.27
C THR A 160 -6.73 -9.16 17.73
N ARG A 161 -5.77 -9.10 16.80
CA ARG A 161 -4.41 -8.63 17.09
C ARG A 161 -3.82 -7.79 15.98
N THR A 162 -3.83 -6.49 16.27
CA THR A 162 -2.68 -5.60 16.14
C THR A 162 -1.34 -6.37 16.10
N ASN A 163 -0.53 -6.19 15.05
CA ASN A 163 0.91 -6.28 15.25
C ASN A 163 1.71 -5.37 14.32
N SER A 164 2.19 -4.31 14.95
CA SER A 164 3.30 -3.44 14.57
C SER A 164 4.42 -4.14 13.80
N LYS A 165 4.78 -3.56 12.65
CA LYS A 165 6.10 -3.53 12.00
C LYS A 165 7.16 -4.43 12.67
N SER A 166 7.10 -5.75 12.46
CA SER A 166 8.25 -6.61 12.79
C SER A 166 9.36 -6.28 11.79
N ARG A 167 10.52 -5.85 12.28
CA ARG A 167 11.68 -5.51 11.43
C ARG A 167 11.94 -6.63 10.44
N GLN A 168 11.87 -6.34 9.14
CA GLN A 168 12.29 -7.27 8.10
C GLN A 168 13.79 -7.56 8.30
N ARG A 169 14.11 -8.81 8.65
CA ARG A 169 15.49 -9.29 8.76
C ARG A 169 15.67 -10.42 7.76
N ALA A 170 16.83 -10.46 7.11
CA ALA A 170 17.21 -11.59 6.30
C ALA A 170 17.11 -12.89 7.11
N ALA A 171 16.50 -13.92 6.53
CA ALA A 171 16.42 -15.23 7.16
C ALA A 171 17.83 -15.81 7.32
N ARG A 172 18.13 -16.34 8.52
CA ARG A 172 19.43 -16.97 8.81
C ARG A 172 19.64 -18.21 7.95
N ASN A 173 20.89 -18.49 7.60
CA ASN A 173 21.26 -19.62 6.74
C ASN A 173 20.87 -21.00 7.31
N ASP A 174 20.85 -21.13 8.63
CA ASP A 174 20.46 -22.34 9.37
C ASP A 174 18.95 -22.42 9.67
N ALA A 175 18.17 -21.41 9.31
CA ALA A 175 16.72 -21.47 9.45
C ALA A 175 16.11 -22.48 8.47
N ARG A 176 15.06 -23.17 8.93
CA ARG A 176 14.24 -24.05 8.08
C ARG A 176 13.03 -23.31 7.54
N VAL A 177 12.61 -23.68 6.34
CA VAL A 177 11.38 -23.17 5.68
C VAL A 177 10.17 -23.31 6.60
N GLY A 178 9.99 -24.46 7.26
CA GLY A 178 8.90 -24.69 8.21
C GLY A 178 8.94 -23.76 9.43
N GLY A 179 10.12 -23.43 9.92
CA GLY A 179 10.29 -22.47 11.03
C GLY A 179 9.90 -21.05 10.62
N ILE A 180 10.20 -20.65 9.38
CA ILE A 180 9.79 -19.36 8.83
C ILE A 180 8.29 -19.29 8.65
N LYS A 181 7.65 -20.34 8.10
CA LYS A 181 6.20 -20.44 7.97
C LYS A 181 5.49 -20.24 9.31
N LYS A 182 5.91 -20.98 10.35
CA LYS A 182 5.36 -20.84 11.71
C LYS A 182 5.59 -19.45 12.31
N THR A 183 6.73 -18.84 12.02
CA THR A 183 7.01 -17.47 12.47
C THR A 183 6.05 -16.48 11.82
N ILE A 184 5.78 -16.60 10.51
CA ILE A 184 4.81 -15.77 9.80
C ILE A 184 3.40 -16.02 10.36
N GLU A 185 2.98 -17.27 10.51
CA GLU A 185 1.68 -17.62 11.10
C GLU A 185 1.50 -16.98 12.48
N THR A 186 2.51 -17.08 13.34
CA THR A 186 2.48 -16.49 14.69
C THR A 186 2.47 -14.96 14.66
N LEU A 187 3.29 -14.35 13.81
CA LEU A 187 3.40 -12.88 13.73
C LEU A 187 2.11 -12.24 13.23
N PHE A 188 1.43 -12.88 12.28
CA PHE A 188 0.23 -12.38 11.62
C PHE A 188 -1.08 -13.00 12.13
N GLY A 189 -1.02 -13.91 13.11
CA GLY A 189 -2.22 -14.57 13.66
C GLY A 189 -2.93 -15.50 12.68
N LEU A 190 -2.20 -16.10 11.75
CA LEU A 190 -2.77 -17.01 10.74
C LEU A 190 -2.93 -18.43 11.31
N PRO A 191 -3.91 -19.22 10.82
CA PRO A 191 -4.04 -20.63 11.20
C PRO A 191 -2.79 -21.45 10.86
N GLU A 192 -2.53 -22.51 11.65
CA GLU A 192 -1.39 -23.39 11.41
C GLU A 192 -1.50 -24.07 10.03
N GLY A 193 -0.45 -23.97 9.22
CA GLY A 193 -0.40 -24.55 7.89
C GLY A 193 -0.92 -23.64 6.77
N SER A 194 -1.44 -22.45 7.09
CA SER A 194 -1.96 -21.51 6.08
C SER A 194 -0.88 -20.80 5.26
N VAL A 195 0.41 -20.90 5.64
CA VAL A 195 1.51 -20.21 4.91
C VAL A 195 2.28 -21.16 3.98
N ALA A 196 2.33 -20.79 2.70
CA ALA A 196 3.19 -21.42 1.70
C ALA A 196 4.31 -20.49 1.25
N LEU A 197 5.56 -20.99 1.23
CA LEU A 197 6.68 -20.29 0.62
C LEU A 197 6.92 -20.92 -0.76
N ILE A 198 6.88 -20.11 -1.81
CA ILE A 198 6.99 -20.53 -3.21
C ILE A 198 8.38 -20.18 -3.74
N GLY A 199 9.04 -21.14 -4.39
CA GLY A 199 10.31 -20.91 -5.07
C GLY A 199 10.14 -20.18 -6.41
N PRO A 200 11.23 -19.69 -7.03
CA PRO A 200 11.21 -19.10 -8.38
C PRO A 200 10.66 -20.04 -9.47
N ASP A 201 10.69 -21.36 -9.23
CA ASP A 201 10.10 -22.38 -10.09
C ASP A 201 8.58 -22.53 -9.93
N GLY A 202 7.94 -21.68 -9.12
CA GLY A 202 6.51 -21.70 -8.86
C GLY A 202 6.05 -22.85 -7.95
N ARG A 203 6.99 -23.64 -7.40
CA ARG A 203 6.67 -24.80 -6.56
C ARG A 203 6.80 -24.46 -5.09
N ALA A 204 5.93 -25.07 -4.28
CA ALA A 204 6.00 -24.94 -2.83
C ALA A 204 7.30 -25.53 -2.28
N LEU A 205 7.98 -24.76 -1.43
CA LEU A 205 9.19 -25.16 -0.76
C LEU A 205 8.86 -26.16 0.36
N ARG A 206 9.66 -27.22 0.44
CA ARG A 206 9.53 -28.24 1.48
C ARG A 206 9.89 -27.67 2.85
N ALA A 207 9.13 -28.04 3.87
CA ALA A 207 9.28 -27.49 5.22
C ALA A 207 10.62 -27.82 5.90
N ASP A 208 11.26 -28.92 5.50
CA ASP A 208 12.54 -29.40 6.02
C ASP A 208 13.77 -28.77 5.33
N ALA A 209 13.57 -28.02 4.24
CA ALA A 209 14.66 -27.35 3.55
C ALA A 209 15.26 -26.21 4.39
N PHE A 210 16.59 -26.07 4.32
CA PHE A 210 17.32 -24.97 4.95
C PHE A 210 17.47 -23.78 4.00
N ILE A 211 17.47 -22.57 4.54
CA ILE A 211 17.66 -21.33 3.77
C ILE A 211 19.00 -21.32 3.03
N ARG A 212 20.09 -21.82 3.63
CA ARG A 212 21.38 -21.97 2.93
C ARG A 212 21.28 -22.80 1.65
N THR A 213 20.47 -23.86 1.68
CA THR A 213 20.31 -24.77 0.55
C THR A 213 19.53 -24.10 -0.57
N LEU A 214 18.56 -23.25 -0.22
CA LEU A 214 17.80 -22.45 -1.19
C LEU A 214 18.67 -21.37 -1.83
N ARG A 215 19.44 -20.63 -1.03
CA ARG A 215 20.38 -19.60 -1.51
C ARG A 215 21.42 -20.16 -2.49
N ALA A 216 22.05 -21.29 -2.11
CA ALA A 216 23.00 -21.99 -2.98
C ALA A 216 22.35 -22.49 -4.29
N ARG A 217 21.09 -22.94 -4.23
CA ARG A 217 20.34 -23.40 -5.43
C ARG A 217 20.01 -22.25 -6.38
N TRP A 218 19.91 -21.02 -5.89
CA TRP A 218 19.53 -19.84 -6.68
C TRP A 218 20.70 -18.89 -6.99
N ASP A 219 21.93 -19.33 -6.74
CA ASP A 219 23.17 -18.56 -6.95
C ASP A 219 23.19 -17.21 -6.21
N TYR A 220 22.45 -17.12 -5.09
CA TYR A 220 22.46 -15.97 -4.19
C TYR A 220 23.62 -16.14 -3.22
N ASN A 221 24.82 -15.74 -3.63
CA ASN A 221 25.93 -15.53 -2.70
C ASN A 221 25.69 -14.19 -1.98
N ASP A 222 25.54 -14.24 -0.65
CA ASP A 222 25.60 -13.06 0.22
C ASP A 222 27.00 -12.42 0.17
#